data_AF-A0A0F6TA26-F1
#
_entry.id   AF-A0A0F6TA26-F1
#
_cell.length_a   1.000
_cell.length_b   1.000
_cell.length_c   1.000
_cell.angle_alpha   90.00
_cell.angle_beta   90.00
_cell.angle_gamma   90.00
#
_symmetry.space_group_name_H-M   'P 1'
#
loop_
_entity.id
_entity.type
_entity.pdbx_description
1 polymer ?
#
loop_
_entity_poly.entity_id
_entity_poly.type
_entity_poly.pdbx_seq_one_letter_code
_entity_poly.pdbx_strand_id
1 'polypeptide(L)'
;MHSQLSSPQQPAAGKTVAAFFDLDKTIIATSSAFAFGKEFLHNGLISPATALQMSLTKASFMRSGHSDEQLNNTRDQLTSMVAGWNVDRVRTIAKDTLHSVLTPAIYAEARELIDAHRNAGHEVIIISASATVLVELIAEELGIDTVIATELEEEDGHFTGEVLFFCKGDAKAEALEELSKEHNIDLDASYSYSDSITDLPMLARVGNPVAVNPDRHLKKHALEESWEIRTFKDPEPLFVMPGAKEIGIGASVVAALAVAAGIWIAQHPNSNSA
;
A
#
# COMPACT_ATOMS: atom_id res chain seq x y z
N MET A 1 -36.09 16.38 -9.09
CA MET A 1 -35.55 15.62 -10.23
C MET A 1 -34.89 14.38 -9.65
N HIS A 2 -35.48 13.20 -9.84
CA HIS A 2 -34.94 11.96 -9.29
C HIS A 2 -33.69 11.58 -10.07
N SER A 3 -32.53 11.63 -9.42
CA SER A 3 -31.29 11.06 -9.94
C SER A 3 -31.49 9.56 -10.07
N GLN A 4 -31.58 9.07 -11.31
CA GLN A 4 -31.48 7.64 -11.57
C GLN A 4 -30.03 7.27 -11.30
N LEU A 5 -29.79 6.56 -10.19
CA LEU A 5 -28.54 5.83 -10.01
C LEU A 5 -28.45 4.86 -11.21
N SER A 6 -27.55 5.16 -12.15
CA SER A 6 -27.26 4.29 -13.28
C SER A 6 -26.92 2.91 -12.73
N SER A 7 -27.71 1.91 -13.10
CA SER A 7 -27.36 0.52 -12.78
C SER A 7 -26.04 0.18 -13.48
N PRO A 8 -25.17 -0.65 -12.87
CA PRO A 8 -23.92 -1.04 -13.51
C PRO A 8 -24.18 -1.58 -14.91
N GLN A 9 -23.45 -1.06 -15.91
CA GLN A 9 -23.57 -1.56 -17.27
C GLN A 9 -23.12 -3.02 -17.33
N GLN A 10 -23.93 -3.86 -17.97
CA GLN A 10 -23.51 -5.23 -18.28
C GLN A 10 -22.31 -5.19 -19.24
N PRO A 11 -21.28 -6.02 -19.01
CA PRO A 11 -20.12 -6.05 -19.88
C PRO A 11 -20.51 -6.47 -21.30
N ALA A 12 -19.82 -5.92 -22.28
CA ALA A 12 -19.89 -6.39 -23.66
C ALA A 12 -19.54 -7.89 -23.72
N ALA A 13 -20.20 -8.63 -24.62
CA ALA A 13 -20.04 -10.07 -24.73
C ALA A 13 -18.57 -10.48 -24.92
N GLY A 14 -18.05 -11.31 -24.00
CA GLY A 14 -16.69 -11.84 -24.05
C GLY A 14 -15.60 -10.92 -23.49
N LYS A 15 -15.95 -9.75 -22.92
CA LYS A 15 -15.02 -8.89 -22.20
C LYS A 15 -15.05 -9.12 -20.69
N THR A 16 -13.91 -8.87 -20.05
CA THR A 16 -13.73 -8.98 -18.60
C THR A 16 -14.11 -7.66 -17.92
N VAL A 17 -14.74 -7.72 -16.74
CA VAL A 17 -14.91 -6.53 -15.88
C VAL A 17 -13.74 -6.48 -14.91
N ALA A 18 -13.17 -5.30 -14.70
CA ALA A 18 -12.09 -5.12 -13.73
C ALA A 18 -12.43 -4.09 -12.65
N ALA A 19 -11.74 -4.18 -11.53
CA ALA A 19 -11.76 -3.22 -10.44
C ALA A 19 -10.32 -2.78 -10.13
N PHE A 20 -10.02 -1.52 -10.44
CA PHE A 20 -8.72 -0.90 -10.23
C PHE A 20 -8.69 -0.17 -8.89
N PHE A 21 -7.76 -0.53 -8.02
CA PHE A 21 -7.65 0.06 -6.69
C PHE A 21 -6.34 0.84 -6.56
N ASP A 22 -6.44 2.12 -6.23
CA ASP A 22 -5.31 2.79 -5.57
C ASP A 22 -5.04 2.13 -4.20
N LEU A 23 -3.80 2.27 -3.73
CA LEU A 23 -3.33 1.61 -2.52
C LEU A 23 -3.36 2.51 -1.29
N ASP A 24 -2.58 3.59 -1.33
CA ASP A 24 -2.31 4.45 -0.18
C ASP A 24 -3.56 5.29 0.12
N LYS A 25 -4.04 5.27 1.37
CA LYS A 25 -5.29 5.90 1.84
C LYS A 25 -6.58 5.38 1.21
N THR A 26 -6.49 4.49 0.23
CA THR A 26 -7.61 3.82 -0.43
C THR A 26 -7.83 2.41 0.12
N ILE A 27 -6.88 1.48 -0.09
CA ILE A 27 -6.88 0.15 0.55
C ILE A 27 -6.31 0.24 1.96
N ILE A 28 -5.22 0.97 2.13
CA ILE A 28 -4.51 1.14 3.41
C ILE A 28 -4.83 2.51 3.99
N ALA A 29 -5.17 2.63 5.26
CA ALA A 29 -5.45 3.87 5.99
C ALA A 29 -4.26 4.84 6.14
N THR A 30 -3.08 4.48 5.61
CA THR A 30 -1.86 5.29 5.65
C THR A 30 -1.11 5.18 4.33
N SER A 31 -0.10 6.02 4.14
CA SER A 31 0.83 5.83 3.03
C SER A 31 1.78 4.68 3.33
N SER A 32 1.92 3.74 2.40
CA SER A 32 2.87 2.62 2.47
C SER A 32 4.30 3.10 2.69
N ALA A 33 4.75 4.15 2.01
CA ALA A 33 6.08 4.72 2.23
C ALA A 33 6.30 5.20 3.69
N PHE A 34 5.27 5.78 4.31
CA PHE A 34 5.32 6.15 5.72
C PHE A 34 5.25 4.92 6.63
N ALA A 35 4.42 3.95 6.26
CA ALA A 35 4.16 2.74 7.03
C ALA A 35 5.40 1.86 7.20
N PHE A 36 6.26 1.78 6.16
CA PHE A 36 7.53 1.03 6.21
C PHE A 36 8.75 1.90 6.57
N GLY A 37 8.64 3.23 6.50
CA GLY A 37 9.77 4.12 6.72
C GLY A 37 10.39 4.02 8.12
N LYS A 38 9.57 3.75 9.14
CA LYS A 38 10.04 3.56 10.52
C LYS A 38 10.85 2.27 10.66
N GLU A 39 10.43 1.22 9.97
CA GLU A 39 10.99 -0.12 9.98
C GLU A 39 12.33 -0.11 9.21
N PHE A 40 12.41 0.63 8.10
CA PHE A 40 13.66 0.86 7.39
C PHE A 40 14.67 1.66 8.24
N LEU A 41 14.22 2.63 9.03
CA LEU A 41 15.09 3.33 9.99
C LEU A 41 15.57 2.39 11.10
N HIS A 42 14.67 1.62 11.73
CA HIS A 42 15.00 0.68 12.80
C HIS A 42 15.97 -0.43 12.34
N ASN A 43 15.84 -0.89 11.10
CA ASN A 43 16.69 -1.92 10.52
C ASN A 43 17.94 -1.36 9.80
N GLY A 44 18.20 -0.05 9.90
CA GLY A 44 19.41 0.60 9.41
C GLY A 44 19.52 0.77 7.89
N LEU A 45 18.42 0.64 7.15
CA LEU A 45 18.35 1.04 5.73
C LEU A 45 18.30 2.56 5.59
N ILE A 46 17.50 3.22 6.44
CA ILE A 46 17.48 4.68 6.53
C ILE A 46 18.38 5.09 7.70
N SER A 47 19.37 5.95 7.45
CA SER A 47 20.14 6.55 8.53
C SER A 47 19.36 7.69 9.21
N PRO A 48 19.62 8.01 10.49
CA PRO A 48 18.99 9.17 11.14
C PRO A 48 19.23 10.50 10.40
N ALA A 49 20.39 10.64 9.75
CA ALA A 49 20.70 11.82 8.93
C ALA A 49 19.83 11.87 7.67
N THR A 50 19.66 10.74 6.98
CA THR A 50 18.76 10.59 5.82
C THR A 50 17.32 10.89 6.21
N ALA A 51 16.85 10.36 7.34
CA ALA A 51 15.49 10.63 7.85
C ALA A 51 15.26 12.11 8.14
N LEU A 52 16.26 12.81 8.71
CA LEU A 52 16.21 14.26 8.92
C LEU A 52 16.15 15.01 7.59
N GLN A 53 16.98 14.64 6.62
CA GLN A 53 16.97 15.25 5.29
C GLN A 53 15.62 15.06 4.58
N MET A 54 15.06 13.85 4.58
CA MET A 54 13.72 13.57 4.06
C MET A 54 12.66 14.45 4.70
N SER A 55 12.74 14.62 6.03
CA SER A 55 11.80 15.45 6.78
C SER A 55 11.90 16.93 6.39
N LEU A 56 13.13 17.44 6.18
CA LEU A 56 13.36 18.81 5.72
C LEU A 56 12.85 19.03 4.30
N THR A 57 13.13 18.10 3.37
CA THR A 57 12.62 18.16 1.98
C THR A 57 11.09 18.14 1.93
N LYS A 58 10.45 17.27 2.73
CA LYS A 58 8.99 17.23 2.84
C LYS A 58 8.42 18.55 3.41
N ALA A 59 9.08 19.12 4.42
CA ALA A 59 8.64 20.36 5.04
C ALA A 59 8.81 21.58 4.12
N SER A 60 9.87 21.63 3.30
CA SER A 60 10.01 22.65 2.26
C SER A 60 8.93 22.49 1.19
N PHE A 61 8.67 21.26 0.75
CA PHE A 61 7.63 20.94 -0.23
C PHE A 61 6.26 21.44 0.27
N MET A 62 5.81 21.04 1.47
CA MET A 62 4.51 21.50 2.00
C MET A 62 4.36 23.03 2.09
N ARG A 63 5.46 23.79 2.06
CA ARG A 63 5.48 25.25 2.13
C ARG A 63 5.48 25.93 0.76
N SER A 64 6.03 25.30 -0.26
CA SER A 64 5.95 25.78 -1.66
C SER A 64 4.65 25.27 -2.30
N GLY A 65 3.75 26.13 -2.76
CA GLY A 65 2.68 25.70 -3.67
C GLY A 65 3.32 25.34 -5.03
N HIS A 66 2.97 24.21 -5.65
CA HIS A 66 3.81 23.62 -6.70
C HIS A 66 3.32 23.77 -8.14
N SER A 67 4.31 23.91 -9.04
CA SER A 67 4.26 23.67 -10.49
C SER A 67 4.80 22.27 -10.85
N ASP A 68 4.53 21.79 -12.08
CA ASP A 68 4.90 20.44 -12.54
C ASP A 68 6.42 20.17 -12.55
N GLU A 69 7.24 21.19 -12.83
CA GLU A 69 8.71 21.09 -12.84
C GLU A 69 9.29 20.82 -11.44
N GLN A 70 8.61 21.27 -10.37
CA GLN A 70 9.01 20.97 -9.00
C GLN A 70 8.61 19.56 -8.58
N LEU A 71 7.56 18.98 -9.18
CA LEU A 71 7.13 17.59 -8.94
C LEU A 71 8.17 16.60 -9.48
N ASN A 72 8.69 16.82 -10.69
CA ASN A 72 9.73 15.98 -11.28
C ASN A 72 11.04 16.05 -10.48
N ASN A 73 11.51 17.27 -10.16
CA ASN A 73 12.70 17.44 -9.32
C ASN A 73 12.54 16.82 -7.91
N THR A 74 11.33 16.83 -7.34
CA THR A 74 11.06 16.20 -6.04
C THR A 74 11.05 14.68 -6.14
N ARG A 75 10.53 14.11 -7.23
CA ARG A 75 10.60 12.68 -7.51
C ARG A 75 12.05 12.20 -7.57
N ASP A 76 12.88 12.85 -8.37
CA ASP A 76 14.30 12.50 -8.53
C ASP A 76 15.08 12.65 -7.22
N GLN A 77 14.73 13.67 -6.41
CA GLN A 77 15.29 13.83 -5.07
C GLN A 77 14.86 12.75 -4.09
N LEU A 78 13.64 12.24 -4.17
CA LEU A 78 13.17 11.18 -3.27
C LEU A 78 13.71 9.81 -3.68
N THR A 79 13.91 9.56 -4.98
CA THR A 79 14.41 8.27 -5.48
C THR A 79 15.93 8.17 -5.39
N SER A 80 16.65 9.28 -5.54
CA SER A 80 18.09 9.31 -5.21
C SER A 80 18.40 9.00 -3.73
N MET A 81 17.43 9.16 -2.81
CA MET A 81 17.61 8.77 -1.41
C MET A 81 17.61 7.26 -1.17
N VAL A 82 17.07 6.47 -2.10
CA VAL A 82 17.10 5.00 -2.05
C VAL A 82 18.22 4.39 -2.90
N ALA A 83 18.99 5.22 -3.61
CA ALA A 83 20.14 4.77 -4.37
C ALA A 83 21.15 4.03 -3.46
N GLY A 84 21.64 2.89 -3.95
CA GLY A 84 22.56 2.01 -3.22
C GLY A 84 21.90 1.13 -2.16
N TRP A 85 20.57 1.17 -1.98
CA TRP A 85 19.89 0.22 -1.09
C TRP A 85 19.89 -1.16 -1.72
N ASN A 86 20.28 -2.17 -0.93
CA ASN A 86 20.18 -3.56 -1.34
C ASN A 86 18.70 -3.98 -1.42
N VAL A 87 18.25 -4.40 -2.60
CA VAL A 87 16.83 -4.67 -2.87
C VAL A 87 16.32 -5.86 -2.06
N ASP A 88 17.11 -6.91 -1.91
CA ASP A 88 16.74 -8.07 -1.10
C ASP A 88 16.58 -7.73 0.38
N ARG A 89 17.42 -6.82 0.90
CA ARG A 89 17.27 -6.32 2.27
C ARG A 89 15.99 -5.50 2.44
N VAL A 90 15.62 -4.70 1.43
CA VAL A 90 14.34 -3.97 1.42
C VAL A 90 13.17 -4.95 1.43
N ARG A 91 13.16 -5.94 0.52
CA ARG A 91 12.15 -7.01 0.48
C ARG A 91 12.05 -7.75 1.81
N THR A 92 13.19 -8.13 2.38
CA THR A 92 13.25 -8.88 3.64
C THR A 92 12.64 -8.08 4.78
N ILE A 93 13.06 -6.83 4.97
CA ILE A 93 12.51 -5.98 6.03
C ILE A 93 11.02 -5.71 5.81
N ALA A 94 10.62 -5.41 4.57
CA ALA A 94 9.22 -5.18 4.23
C ALA A 94 8.37 -6.43 4.53
N LYS A 95 8.83 -7.62 4.14
CA LYS A 95 8.16 -8.90 4.43
C LYS A 95 8.09 -9.21 5.92
N ASP A 96 9.20 -9.10 6.64
CA ASP A 96 9.28 -9.42 8.07
C ASP A 96 8.40 -8.50 8.92
N THR A 97 8.24 -7.25 8.47
CA THR A 97 7.44 -6.24 9.16
C THR A 97 6.02 -6.10 8.61
N LEU A 98 5.71 -6.77 7.49
CA LEU A 98 4.45 -6.67 6.75
C LEU A 98 3.26 -6.83 7.69
N HIS A 99 3.27 -7.88 8.52
CA HIS A 99 2.24 -8.12 9.52
C HIS A 99 2.12 -6.93 10.47
N SER A 100 3.20 -6.50 11.14
CA SER A 100 3.13 -5.39 12.11
C SER A 100 2.69 -4.06 11.50
N VAL A 101 3.00 -3.83 10.22
CA VAL A 101 2.72 -2.59 9.49
C VAL A 101 1.31 -2.58 8.90
N LEU A 102 0.85 -3.70 8.34
CA LEU A 102 -0.46 -3.80 7.69
C LEU A 102 -1.61 -4.21 8.62
N THR A 103 -1.33 -4.92 9.72
CA THR A 103 -2.34 -5.34 10.72
C THR A 103 -3.12 -4.18 11.35
N PRO A 104 -2.66 -2.93 11.42
CA PRO A 104 -3.56 -1.84 11.84
C PRO A 104 -4.06 -0.97 10.69
N ALA A 105 -3.73 -1.34 9.44
CA ALA A 105 -3.71 -0.36 8.36
C ALA A 105 -4.63 -0.67 7.18
N ILE A 106 -5.01 -1.93 6.90
CA ILE A 106 -5.98 -2.19 5.81
C ILE A 106 -7.41 -1.89 6.27
N TYR A 107 -8.18 -1.17 5.46
CA TYR A 107 -9.60 -0.98 5.72
C TYR A 107 -10.36 -2.29 5.53
N ALA A 108 -11.16 -2.69 6.53
CA ALA A 108 -12.05 -3.85 6.42
C ALA A 108 -12.96 -3.73 5.19
N GLU A 109 -13.47 -2.52 4.98
CA GLU A 109 -14.38 -2.20 3.88
C GLU A 109 -13.68 -2.33 2.50
N ALA A 110 -12.37 -2.08 2.43
CA ALA A 110 -11.61 -2.31 1.20
C ALA A 110 -11.50 -3.81 0.91
N ARG A 111 -11.28 -4.65 1.93
CA ARG A 111 -11.25 -6.11 1.79
C ARG A 111 -12.61 -6.67 1.36
N GLU A 112 -13.68 -6.24 2.02
CA GLU A 112 -15.04 -6.64 1.65
C GLU A 112 -15.36 -6.28 0.20
N LEU A 113 -14.90 -5.11 -0.26
CA LEU A 113 -15.11 -4.65 -1.62
C LEU A 113 -14.29 -5.45 -2.64
N ILE A 114 -13.02 -5.75 -2.34
CA ILE A 114 -12.18 -6.64 -3.15
C ILE A 114 -12.84 -8.03 -3.28
N ASP A 115 -13.30 -8.60 -2.17
CA ASP A 115 -13.96 -9.91 -2.16
C ASP A 115 -15.28 -9.89 -2.93
N ALA A 116 -16.04 -8.79 -2.85
CA ALA A 116 -17.25 -8.61 -3.64
C ALA A 116 -16.97 -8.63 -5.16
N HIS A 117 -15.91 -7.95 -5.62
CA HIS A 117 -15.51 -7.99 -7.02
C HIS A 117 -15.07 -9.37 -7.47
N ARG A 118 -14.26 -10.07 -6.67
CA ARG A 118 -13.87 -11.46 -6.95
C ARG A 118 -15.07 -12.39 -7.06
N ASN A 119 -16.01 -12.28 -6.13
CA ASN A 119 -17.23 -13.09 -6.14
C ASN A 119 -18.12 -12.79 -7.34
N ALA A 120 -18.03 -11.57 -7.90
CA ALA A 120 -18.69 -11.19 -9.14
C ALA A 120 -17.93 -11.66 -10.41
N GLY A 121 -16.75 -12.29 -10.24
CA GLY A 121 -15.90 -12.73 -11.35
C GLY A 121 -15.13 -11.60 -12.02
N HIS A 122 -14.99 -10.45 -11.35
CA HIS A 122 -14.21 -9.33 -11.86
C HIS A 122 -12.72 -9.58 -11.59
N GLU A 123 -11.87 -9.08 -12.49
CA GLU A 123 -10.45 -8.98 -12.23
C GLU A 123 -10.19 -7.85 -11.20
N VAL A 124 -9.34 -8.11 -10.21
CA VAL A 124 -8.95 -7.12 -9.21
C VAL A 124 -7.50 -6.73 -9.44
N ILE A 125 -7.22 -5.43 -9.55
CA ILE A 125 -5.91 -4.89 -9.91
C ILE A 125 -5.54 -3.80 -8.91
N ILE A 126 -4.33 -3.83 -8.36
CA ILE A 126 -3.78 -2.69 -7.61
C ILE A 126 -3.00 -1.79 -8.58
N ILE A 127 -3.26 -0.49 -8.54
CA ILE A 127 -2.56 0.52 -9.34
C ILE A 127 -2.08 1.68 -8.46
N SER A 128 -0.77 1.76 -8.20
CA SER A 128 -0.22 2.57 -7.10
C SER A 128 1.04 3.34 -7.46
N ALA A 129 1.14 4.59 -6.97
CA ALA A 129 2.38 5.37 -7.08
C ALA A 129 3.52 4.86 -6.19
N SER A 130 3.26 3.90 -5.30
CA SER A 130 4.27 3.27 -4.44
C SER A 130 5.16 2.30 -5.22
N ALA A 131 6.34 2.04 -4.67
CA ALA A 131 7.32 1.17 -5.31
C ALA A 131 6.83 -0.29 -5.39
N THR A 132 6.99 -0.93 -6.55
CA THR A 132 6.55 -2.30 -6.84
C THR A 132 6.92 -3.30 -5.74
N VAL A 133 8.16 -3.21 -5.22
CA VAL A 133 8.68 -4.08 -4.14
C VAL A 133 7.82 -4.10 -2.87
N LEU A 134 7.07 -3.03 -2.58
CA LEU A 134 6.15 -2.95 -1.45
C LEU A 134 4.74 -3.35 -1.84
N VAL A 135 4.30 -2.90 -3.02
CA VAL A 135 2.94 -3.13 -3.51
C VAL A 135 2.69 -4.62 -3.75
N GLU A 136 3.66 -5.35 -4.33
CA GLU A 136 3.57 -6.79 -4.54
C GLU A 136 3.37 -7.58 -3.25
N LEU A 137 4.06 -7.21 -2.17
CA LEU A 137 3.89 -7.87 -0.86
C LEU A 137 2.49 -7.66 -0.29
N ILE A 138 1.90 -6.48 -0.50
CA ILE A 138 0.54 -6.18 -0.08
C ILE A 138 -0.47 -6.92 -0.99
N ALA A 139 -0.20 -6.98 -2.29
CA ALA A 139 -1.03 -7.67 -3.26
C ALA A 139 -1.07 -9.18 -2.98
N GLU A 140 0.08 -9.81 -2.72
CA GLU A 140 0.20 -11.22 -2.33
C GLU A 140 -0.65 -11.50 -1.08
N GLU A 141 -0.56 -10.64 -0.06
CA GLU A 141 -1.34 -10.77 1.17
C GLU A 141 -2.85 -10.66 0.92
N LEU A 142 -3.27 -9.79 0.00
CA LEU A 142 -4.66 -9.66 -0.39
C LEU A 142 -5.10 -10.73 -1.39
N GLY A 143 -4.20 -11.57 -1.90
CA GLY A 143 -4.43 -12.56 -2.96
C GLY A 143 -4.70 -11.92 -4.34
N ILE A 144 -4.17 -10.72 -4.59
CA ILE A 144 -4.32 -9.98 -5.84
C ILE A 144 -3.09 -10.25 -6.70
N ASP A 145 -3.30 -10.81 -7.89
CA ASP A 145 -2.20 -11.23 -8.77
C ASP A 145 -1.70 -10.10 -9.68
N THR A 146 -2.55 -9.14 -10.02
CA THR A 146 -2.22 -8.07 -10.98
C THR A 146 -1.90 -6.76 -10.25
N VAL A 147 -0.69 -6.25 -10.48
CA VAL A 147 -0.17 -5.00 -9.90
C VAL A 147 0.42 -4.11 -10.99
N ILE A 148 0.08 -2.83 -10.96
CA ILE A 148 0.76 -1.76 -11.70
C ILE A 148 1.32 -0.79 -10.66
N ALA A 149 2.64 -0.63 -10.59
CA ALA A 149 3.28 0.16 -9.54
C ALA A 149 4.51 0.93 -10.05
N THR A 150 5.05 1.83 -9.24
CA THR A 150 6.27 2.58 -9.60
C THR A 150 7.48 1.64 -9.64
N GLU A 151 8.14 1.60 -10.80
CA GLU A 151 9.30 0.74 -11.03
C GLU A 151 10.60 1.52 -10.84
N LEU A 152 11.45 1.02 -9.95
CA LEU A 152 12.79 1.55 -9.70
C LEU A 152 13.81 0.67 -10.42
N GLU A 153 14.83 1.29 -11.00
CA GLU A 153 15.91 0.53 -11.64
C GLU A 153 16.76 -0.19 -10.58
N GLU A 154 17.05 -1.46 -10.85
CA GLU A 154 17.91 -2.33 -10.06
C GLU A 154 19.13 -2.74 -10.89
N GLU A 155 20.34 -2.49 -10.37
CA GLU A 155 21.60 -2.94 -10.93
C GLU A 155 22.42 -3.64 -9.83
N ASP A 156 22.97 -4.82 -10.13
CA ASP A 156 23.77 -5.63 -9.19
C ASP A 156 23.11 -5.82 -7.80
N GLY A 157 21.78 -5.99 -7.76
CA GLY A 157 21.00 -6.19 -6.53
C GLY A 157 20.78 -4.93 -5.69
N HIS A 158 21.03 -3.74 -6.25
CA HIS A 158 20.88 -2.46 -5.58
C HIS A 158 20.05 -1.49 -6.42
N PHE A 159 19.25 -0.63 -5.78
CA PHE A 159 18.57 0.44 -6.49
C PHE A 159 19.58 1.47 -7.00
N THR A 160 19.47 1.88 -8.27
CA THR A 160 20.34 2.92 -8.84
C THR A 160 19.88 4.34 -8.45
N GLY A 161 18.59 4.46 -8.08
CA GLY A 161 17.91 5.73 -7.83
C GLY A 161 17.17 6.28 -9.06
N GLU A 162 17.37 5.66 -10.23
CA GLU A 162 16.57 5.91 -11.43
C GLU A 162 15.19 5.26 -11.30
N VAL A 163 14.20 5.91 -11.92
CA VAL A 163 12.83 5.41 -11.92
C VAL A 163 12.37 5.15 -13.34
N LEU A 164 12.24 3.87 -13.66
CA LEU A 164 11.86 3.37 -14.98
C LEU A 164 10.41 3.74 -15.33
N PHE A 165 9.52 3.72 -14.34
CA PHE A 165 8.11 4.06 -14.52
C PHE A 165 7.53 4.77 -13.28
N PHE A 166 6.82 5.89 -13.46
CA PHE A 166 6.04 6.53 -12.38
C PHE A 166 4.56 6.20 -12.51
N CYS A 167 4.01 5.40 -11.61
CA CYS A 167 2.59 5.10 -11.64
C CYS A 167 1.76 6.19 -10.93
N LYS A 168 1.76 7.42 -11.44
CA LYS A 168 1.05 8.57 -10.83
C LYS A 168 0.40 9.46 -11.88
N GLY A 169 -0.81 9.96 -11.59
CA GLY A 169 -1.47 10.92 -12.47
C GLY A 169 -1.88 10.28 -13.79
N ASP A 170 -1.59 10.96 -14.90
CA ASP A 170 -1.89 10.47 -16.25
C ASP A 170 -1.25 9.11 -16.54
N ALA A 171 -0.07 8.82 -15.99
CA ALA A 171 0.58 7.52 -16.16
C ALA A 171 -0.22 6.36 -15.56
N LYS A 172 -1.04 6.58 -14.51
CA LYS A 172 -1.99 5.56 -14.03
C LYS A 172 -3.09 5.30 -15.06
N ALA A 173 -3.62 6.36 -15.67
CA ALA A 173 -4.66 6.23 -16.68
C ALA A 173 -4.15 5.50 -17.93
N GLU A 174 -2.94 5.84 -18.38
CA GLU A 174 -2.29 5.18 -19.52
C GLU A 174 -2.02 3.69 -19.26
N ALA A 175 -1.47 3.35 -18.09
CA ALA A 175 -1.20 1.96 -17.72
C ALA A 175 -2.49 1.13 -17.56
N LEU A 176 -3.55 1.72 -17.00
CA LEU A 176 -4.87 1.11 -16.93
C LEU A 176 -5.43 0.83 -18.34
N GLU A 177 -5.31 1.78 -19.28
CA GLU A 177 -5.77 1.60 -20.66
C GLU A 177 -4.97 0.55 -21.43
N GLU A 178 -3.66 0.49 -21.20
CA GLU A 178 -2.77 -0.54 -21.79
C GLU A 178 -3.14 -1.93 -21.30
N LEU A 179 -3.22 -2.12 -19.98
CA LEU A 179 -3.62 -3.40 -19.38
C LEU A 179 -5.03 -3.80 -19.83
N SER A 180 -5.93 -2.84 -19.98
CA SER A 180 -7.29 -3.12 -20.46
C SER A 180 -7.34 -3.67 -21.88
N LYS A 181 -6.41 -3.26 -22.75
CA LYS A 181 -6.29 -3.84 -24.09
C LYS A 181 -5.72 -5.25 -24.04
N GLU A 182 -4.73 -5.48 -23.18
CA GLU A 182 -4.09 -6.78 -23.01
C GLU A 182 -5.05 -7.84 -22.46
N HIS A 183 -5.79 -7.49 -21.40
CA HIS A 183 -6.69 -8.39 -20.69
C HIS A 183 -8.12 -8.41 -21.29
N ASN A 184 -8.36 -7.67 -22.37
CA ASN A 184 -9.66 -7.50 -23.00
C ASN A 184 -10.76 -7.03 -22.00
N ILE A 185 -10.41 -6.03 -21.19
CA ILE A 185 -11.27 -5.44 -20.17
C ILE A 185 -12.29 -4.48 -20.80
N ASP A 186 -13.52 -4.50 -20.30
CA ASP A 186 -14.55 -3.52 -20.61
C ASP A 186 -14.52 -2.37 -19.60
N LEU A 187 -13.86 -1.27 -19.98
CA LEU A 187 -13.72 -0.12 -19.09
C LEU A 187 -15.07 0.53 -18.72
N ASP A 188 -16.05 0.53 -19.62
CA ASP A 188 -17.39 1.09 -19.37
C ASP A 188 -18.15 0.28 -18.30
N ALA A 189 -17.83 -1.01 -18.15
CA ALA A 189 -18.40 -1.86 -17.10
C ALA A 189 -17.50 -1.95 -15.84
N SER A 190 -16.28 -1.43 -15.90
CA SER A 190 -15.25 -1.56 -14.87
C SER A 190 -15.34 -0.46 -13.80
N TYR A 191 -14.54 -0.64 -12.75
CA TYR A 191 -14.54 0.19 -11.54
C TYR A 191 -13.16 0.74 -11.25
N SER A 192 -13.10 1.90 -10.61
CA SER A 192 -11.84 2.51 -10.17
C SER A 192 -12.03 3.21 -8.85
N TYR A 193 -11.10 3.01 -7.91
CA TYR A 193 -11.17 3.47 -6.52
C TYR A 193 -9.93 4.29 -6.16
N SER A 194 -10.10 5.52 -5.66
CA SER A 194 -8.98 6.34 -5.17
C SER A 194 -9.43 7.43 -4.17
N ASP A 195 -8.51 7.88 -3.32
CA ASP A 195 -8.68 9.00 -2.40
C ASP A 195 -8.24 10.35 -2.98
N SER A 196 -7.45 10.37 -4.05
CA SER A 196 -6.74 11.58 -4.47
C SER A 196 -7.20 12.16 -5.80
N ILE A 197 -7.27 13.48 -5.87
CA ILE A 197 -7.52 14.20 -7.13
C ILE A 197 -6.45 13.93 -8.19
N THR A 198 -5.25 13.48 -7.79
CA THR A 198 -4.20 13.12 -8.76
C THR A 198 -4.63 11.96 -9.64
N ASP A 199 -5.50 11.08 -9.15
CA ASP A 199 -5.96 9.90 -9.87
C ASP A 199 -7.24 10.18 -10.68
N LEU A 200 -7.69 11.44 -10.75
CA LEU A 200 -8.83 11.83 -11.57
C LEU A 200 -8.73 11.33 -13.03
N PRO A 201 -7.58 11.44 -13.73
CA PRO A 201 -7.46 10.93 -15.09
C PRO A 201 -7.75 9.43 -15.21
N MET A 202 -7.40 8.64 -14.20
CA MET A 202 -7.64 7.19 -14.13
C MET A 202 -9.11 6.90 -13.81
N LEU A 203 -9.67 7.57 -12.81
CA LEU A 203 -11.09 7.43 -12.43
C LEU A 203 -12.01 7.75 -13.62
N ALA A 204 -11.68 8.76 -14.41
CA ALA A 204 -12.46 9.17 -15.57
C ALA A 204 -12.42 8.18 -16.76
N ARG A 205 -11.60 7.10 -16.71
CA ARG A 205 -11.53 6.08 -17.78
C ARG A 205 -12.54 4.96 -17.63
N VAL A 206 -13.14 4.78 -16.46
CA VAL A 206 -14.07 3.69 -16.18
C VAL A 206 -15.52 4.18 -16.11
N GLY A 207 -16.47 3.29 -16.32
CA GLY A 207 -17.89 3.62 -16.18
C GLY A 207 -18.37 3.72 -14.73
N ASN A 208 -17.63 3.13 -13.77
CA ASN A 208 -17.99 3.16 -12.35
C ASN A 208 -16.86 3.75 -11.48
N PRO A 209 -16.59 5.07 -11.56
CA PRO A 209 -15.62 5.73 -10.70
C PRO A 209 -16.16 5.89 -9.26
N VAL A 210 -15.33 5.58 -8.28
CA VAL A 210 -15.68 5.67 -6.86
C VAL A 210 -14.59 6.39 -6.09
N ALA A 211 -14.97 7.49 -5.43
CA ALA A 211 -14.10 8.25 -4.57
C ALA A 211 -14.11 7.66 -3.15
N VAL A 212 -12.97 7.19 -2.65
CA VAL A 212 -12.85 6.54 -1.33
C VAL A 212 -12.12 7.50 -0.39
N ASN A 213 -12.74 7.89 0.72
CA ASN A 213 -12.15 8.85 1.67
C ASN A 213 -11.52 10.11 0.98
N PRO A 214 -12.21 10.72 -0.01
CA PRO A 214 -11.53 11.62 -0.94
C PRO A 214 -10.99 12.88 -0.30
N ASP A 215 -9.86 13.37 -0.84
CA ASP A 215 -9.37 14.71 -0.58
C ASP A 215 -10.40 15.78 -0.97
N ARG A 216 -10.19 17.02 -0.53
CA ARG A 216 -11.15 18.11 -0.74
C ARG A 216 -11.45 18.37 -2.22
N HIS A 217 -10.47 18.23 -3.10
CA HIS A 217 -10.64 18.51 -4.53
C HIS A 217 -11.35 17.34 -5.22
N LEU A 218 -10.96 16.10 -4.93
CA LEU A 218 -11.65 14.93 -5.47
C LEU A 218 -13.09 14.86 -4.98
N LYS A 219 -13.35 15.15 -3.70
CA LYS A 219 -14.70 15.22 -3.15
C LYS A 219 -15.57 16.23 -3.88
N LYS A 220 -15.02 17.40 -4.21
CA LYS A 220 -15.74 18.42 -4.96
C LYS A 220 -16.12 17.89 -6.35
N HIS A 221 -15.16 17.32 -7.07
CA HIS A 221 -15.39 16.74 -8.40
C HIS A 221 -16.42 15.60 -8.37
N ALA A 222 -16.28 14.66 -7.45
CA ALA A 222 -17.21 13.54 -7.28
C ALA A 222 -18.64 14.01 -7.02
N LEU A 223 -18.84 15.10 -6.26
CA LEU A 223 -20.17 15.69 -6.06
C LEU A 223 -20.71 16.38 -7.31
N GLU A 224 -19.85 17.02 -8.11
CA GLU A 224 -20.22 17.68 -9.37
C GLU A 224 -20.65 16.66 -10.43
N GLU A 225 -19.90 15.57 -10.57
CA GLU A 225 -20.16 14.48 -11.54
C GLU A 225 -21.07 13.37 -10.99
N SER A 226 -21.59 13.52 -9.76
CA SER A 226 -22.43 12.53 -9.08
C SER A 226 -21.79 11.13 -8.95
N TRP A 227 -20.48 11.07 -8.78
CA TRP A 227 -19.75 9.83 -8.50
C TRP A 227 -20.09 9.29 -7.12
N GLU A 228 -19.98 7.97 -6.96
CA GLU A 228 -20.12 7.34 -5.66
C GLU A 228 -18.99 7.80 -4.73
N ILE A 229 -19.33 8.17 -3.50
CA ILE A 229 -18.36 8.48 -2.45
C ILE A 229 -18.50 7.45 -1.34
N ARG A 230 -17.44 6.70 -1.08
CA ARG A 230 -17.35 5.78 0.06
C ARG A 230 -16.52 6.38 1.18
N THR A 231 -16.89 6.06 2.40
CA THR A 231 -16.12 6.43 3.59
C THR A 231 -15.77 5.16 4.33
N PHE A 232 -14.47 4.85 4.41
CA PHE A 232 -13.95 3.74 5.19
C PHE A 232 -13.45 4.28 6.52
N LYS A 233 -13.83 3.63 7.62
CA LYS A 233 -13.56 4.07 9.00
C LYS A 233 -13.01 2.97 9.88
N ASP A 234 -13.13 1.71 9.45
CA ASP A 234 -12.80 0.54 10.26
C ASP A 234 -11.52 -0.13 9.72
N PRO A 235 -10.32 0.38 10.06
CA PRO A 235 -9.10 -0.35 9.78
C PRO A 235 -9.09 -1.63 10.62
N GLU A 236 -9.16 -2.78 9.94
CA GLU A 236 -9.14 -4.08 10.60
C GLU A 236 -7.82 -4.80 10.40
N PRO A 237 -7.38 -5.54 11.42
CA PRO A 237 -6.22 -6.39 11.29
C PRO A 237 -6.38 -7.52 10.29
N LEU A 238 -5.49 -7.53 9.30
CA LEU A 238 -5.25 -8.67 8.42
C LEU A 238 -4.98 -9.95 9.22
N PHE A 239 -4.34 -9.84 10.39
CA PHE A 239 -4.01 -10.95 11.27
C PHE A 239 -4.63 -10.77 12.64
N VAL A 240 -5.52 -11.68 13.02
CA VAL A 240 -5.94 -11.82 14.42
C VAL A 240 -4.79 -12.46 15.18
N MET A 241 -4.04 -11.67 15.96
CA MET A 241 -3.07 -12.26 16.89
C MET A 241 -3.81 -13.22 17.83
N PRO A 242 -3.27 -14.43 18.11
CA PRO A 242 -3.87 -15.34 19.08
C PRO A 242 -4.10 -14.59 20.40
N GLY A 243 -5.30 -14.67 20.95
CA GLY A 243 -5.63 -13.96 22.17
C GLY A 243 -4.70 -14.38 23.30
N ALA A 244 -4.43 -13.51 24.27
CA ALA A 244 -3.58 -13.83 25.43
C ALA A 244 -4.01 -15.12 26.18
N LYS A 245 -5.25 -15.59 26.00
CA LYS A 245 -5.76 -16.87 26.51
C LYS A 245 -5.26 -18.10 25.72
N GLU A 246 -4.98 -17.98 24.43
CA GLU A 246 -4.51 -19.08 23.56
C GLU A 246 -3.00 -19.34 23.71
N ILE A 247 -2.25 -18.33 24.17
CA ILE A 247 -0.82 -18.44 24.54
C ILE A 247 -0.61 -19.31 25.81
N GLY A 248 -1.68 -19.66 26.52
CA GLY A 248 -1.67 -20.16 27.90
C GLY A 248 -1.17 -21.57 28.18
N ILE A 249 -0.91 -22.44 27.19
CA ILE A 249 -0.50 -23.83 27.46
C ILE A 249 0.97 -24.09 27.13
N GLY A 250 1.57 -23.36 26.18
CA GLY A 250 2.98 -23.50 25.81
C GLY A 250 3.94 -22.60 26.57
N ALA A 251 3.56 -21.34 26.83
CA ALA A 251 4.41 -20.36 27.49
C ALA A 251 4.62 -20.63 28.99
N SER A 252 3.65 -21.29 29.64
CA SER A 252 3.69 -21.65 31.06
C SER A 252 4.72 -22.74 31.37
N VAL A 253 4.94 -23.69 30.46
CA VAL A 253 5.96 -24.74 30.63
C VAL A 253 7.39 -24.17 30.50
N VAL A 254 7.60 -23.25 29.55
CA VAL A 254 8.90 -22.60 29.33
C VAL A 254 9.26 -21.66 30.49
N ALA A 255 8.28 -20.89 31.00
CA ALA A 255 8.50 -20.00 32.15
C ALA A 255 8.80 -20.76 33.45
N ALA A 256 8.14 -21.90 33.69
CA ALA A 256 8.38 -22.71 34.89
C ALA A 256 9.79 -23.32 34.92
N LEU A 257 10.31 -23.74 33.76
CA LEU A 257 11.67 -24.30 33.65
C LEU A 257 12.76 -23.22 33.84
N ALA A 258 12.54 -22.00 33.33
CA ALA A 258 13.48 -20.89 33.48
C ALA A 258 13.58 -20.40 34.94
N VAL A 259 12.45 -20.34 35.67
CA VAL A 259 12.44 -19.94 37.08
C VAL A 259 13.09 -21.01 37.97
N ALA A 260 12.84 -22.30 37.71
CA ALA A 260 13.49 -23.37 38.46
C ALA A 260 15.02 -23.39 38.27
N ALA A 261 15.50 -23.18 37.03
CA ALA A 261 16.93 -23.06 36.75
C ALA A 261 17.56 -21.84 37.41
N GLY A 262 16.88 -20.68 37.39
CA GLY A 262 17.34 -19.46 38.04
C GLY A 262 17.47 -19.58 39.56
N ILE A 263 16.49 -20.22 40.22
CA ILE A 263 16.52 -20.47 41.67
C ILE A 263 17.65 -21.47 42.02
N TRP A 264 17.83 -22.53 41.23
CA TRP A 264 18.89 -23.51 41.47
C TRP A 264 20.30 -22.89 41.35
N ILE A 265 20.52 -22.07 40.31
CA ILE A 265 21.79 -21.34 40.10
C ILE A 265 22.03 -20.32 41.21
N ALA A 266 20.99 -19.62 41.67
CA ALA A 266 21.11 -18.63 42.75
C ALA A 266 21.40 -19.27 44.13
N GLN A 267 20.95 -20.51 44.36
CA GLN A 267 21.20 -21.27 45.60
C GLN A 267 22.53 -22.03 45.59
N HIS A 268 23.13 -22.24 44.41
CA HIS A 268 24.42 -22.89 44.24
C HIS A 268 25.36 -22.03 43.38
N PRO A 269 25.73 -20.81 43.82
CA PRO A 269 26.71 -20.01 43.10
C PRO A 269 28.04 -20.76 43.08
N ASN A 270 28.47 -21.19 41.89
CA ASN A 270 29.74 -21.89 41.70
C ASN A 270 30.89 -21.03 42.25
N SER A 271 31.51 -21.48 43.34
CA SER A 271 32.79 -20.97 43.80
C SER A 271 33.88 -21.52 42.89
N ASN A 272 34.22 -20.80 41.83
CA ASN A 272 35.46 -20.99 41.09
C ASN A 272 35.89 -19.66 40.45
N SER A 273 36.62 -18.88 41.23
CA SER A 273 37.60 -17.91 40.74
C SER A 273 38.98 -18.35 41.22
N ALA A 274 39.70 -19.01 40.32
CA ALA A 274 41.15 -19.12 40.29
C ALA A 274 41.58 -19.32 38.82
#